data_AF-E6U091-F1
#
_entry.id   AF-E6U091-F1
#
_cell.length_a   1.000
_cell.length_b   1.000
_cell.length_c   1.000
_cell.angle_alpha   90.00
_cell.angle_beta   90.00
_cell.angle_gamma   90.00
#
_symmetry.space_group_name_H-M   'P 1'
#
loop_
_entity.id
_entity.type
_entity.pdbx_description
1 polymer ?
#
loop_
_entity_poly.entity_id
_entity_poly.type
_entity_poly.pdbx_seq_one_letter_code
_entity_poly.pdbx_strand_id
1 'polypeptide(L)'
;MKTIRRLTIIFSIVLFSVLALWFVSDHKGDYSLDNEEMEQTTVTAMDEILAEDLSLTIQMFLHQIEDELLRWSEKDLSESEIEEEMSQQLDEHTHINGFALINSTGEYSTIGEMIDNPSEKLLYPYKRKLSLSDPFINKGQKRMLLAINGDEETFVAEVDLSFIEGFIKEIASVSDNSGHFFIGENIDVTFSEEEVELPYVSKEVPELGWHLYVHSEEGEEEELHYKQGEVIVELFETVDKSTLVEQHRLKIVGEFNNKIIMRANDRTTEELISDLESDPHVAMVEPNYMFSKQLQYRNRVRPHMQRMEHNETIDKPNDEFYEPYQWNLTQIFAEDAWNVSVGRTAVPIAIVDSGIDPEHFDLAEKIMDGYNAFENNSAFEDEHGHGTHVAGIASAITNNHDGVAGVSWHNPILAVKALDHNAEGSSLSIAKGIVWAVDQGAKVINLSLGDSHDSNIMYEAIKYAYDQDVVLIAASGNDNVDTPMYPAAYDEVLTVAAVDAFRERAVFSNFGNHIDVSAPGEHIPSTYLGNQYVMMSGTSMAAPHVAGMAGLIRSVNPSLTNEEVYDIIKKSCDDLGESGYDPYFGHGEINLRKALEELL
;
A
#
# COMPACT_ATOMS: atom_id res chain seq x y z
N MET A 1 -3.84 -30.48 -67.40
CA MET A 1 -3.43 -29.47 -66.41
C MET A 1 -4.58 -28.84 -65.60
N LYS A 2 -5.79 -28.60 -66.14
CA LYS A 2 -6.91 -28.06 -65.35
C LYS A 2 -7.54 -29.03 -64.33
N THR A 3 -7.52 -30.34 -64.60
CA THR A 3 -8.09 -31.37 -63.72
C THR A 3 -7.22 -31.68 -62.51
N ILE A 4 -5.89 -31.66 -62.67
CA ILE A 4 -4.93 -31.86 -61.58
C ILE A 4 -4.98 -30.69 -60.59
N ARG A 5 -5.08 -29.44 -61.07
CA ARG A 5 -5.23 -28.25 -60.20
C ARG A 5 -6.52 -28.25 -59.37
N ARG A 6 -7.63 -28.79 -59.90
CA ARG A 6 -8.88 -28.94 -59.12
C ARG A 6 -8.78 -30.02 -58.04
N LEU A 7 -8.07 -31.11 -58.31
CA LEU A 7 -7.82 -32.14 -57.30
C LEU A 7 -6.94 -31.61 -56.16
N THR A 8 -5.89 -30.84 -56.46
CA THR A 8 -5.01 -30.26 -55.44
C THR A 8 -5.75 -29.25 -54.56
N ILE A 9 -6.62 -28.41 -55.13
CA ILE A 9 -7.40 -27.44 -54.35
C ILE A 9 -8.44 -28.14 -53.46
N ILE A 10 -9.13 -29.16 -53.96
CA ILE A 10 -10.10 -29.93 -53.15
C ILE A 10 -9.37 -30.71 -52.05
N PHE A 11 -8.20 -31.30 -52.35
CA PHE A 11 -7.39 -31.99 -51.36
C PHE A 11 -6.86 -31.04 -50.28
N SER A 12 -6.45 -29.82 -50.65
CA SER A 12 -6.00 -28.80 -49.68
C SER A 12 -7.14 -28.27 -48.82
N ILE A 13 -8.36 -28.09 -49.36
CA ILE A 13 -9.52 -27.66 -48.56
C ILE A 13 -9.95 -28.77 -47.60
N VAL A 14 -10.01 -30.02 -48.05
CA VAL A 14 -10.32 -31.16 -47.17
C VAL A 14 -9.23 -31.36 -46.11
N LEU A 15 -7.95 -31.20 -46.47
CA LEU A 15 -6.85 -31.27 -45.50
C LEU A 15 -6.90 -30.13 -44.48
N PHE A 16 -7.24 -28.90 -44.89
CA PHE A 16 -7.44 -27.78 -43.96
C PHE A 16 -8.67 -27.96 -43.08
N SER A 17 -9.78 -28.51 -43.59
CA SER A 17 -10.96 -28.81 -42.79
C SER A 17 -10.72 -29.97 -41.82
N VAL A 18 -9.96 -30.99 -42.21
CA VAL A 18 -9.56 -32.10 -41.33
C VAL A 18 -8.51 -31.64 -40.31
N LEU A 19 -7.57 -30.78 -40.67
CA LEU A 19 -6.63 -30.16 -39.73
C LEU A 19 -7.33 -29.21 -38.77
N ALA A 20 -8.31 -28.43 -39.21
CA ALA A 20 -9.10 -27.56 -38.33
C ALA A 20 -10.02 -28.37 -37.40
N LEU A 21 -10.63 -29.46 -37.89
CA LEU A 21 -11.40 -30.39 -37.05
C LEU A 21 -10.49 -31.19 -36.12
N TRP A 22 -9.26 -31.52 -36.53
CA TRP A 22 -8.25 -32.13 -35.67
C TRP A 22 -7.78 -31.13 -34.61
N PHE A 23 -7.46 -29.88 -34.97
CA PHE A 23 -7.09 -28.82 -34.01
C PHE A 23 -8.22 -28.52 -33.01
N VAL A 24 -9.49 -28.48 -33.46
CA VAL A 24 -10.67 -28.29 -32.59
C VAL A 24 -11.02 -29.55 -31.78
N SER A 25 -10.56 -30.74 -32.21
CA SER A 25 -10.76 -32.01 -31.48
C SER A 25 -9.61 -32.35 -30.53
N ASP A 26 -8.38 -31.92 -30.83
CA ASP A 26 -7.19 -32.04 -29.98
C ASP A 26 -7.13 -30.89 -28.96
N HIS A 27 -7.78 -29.75 -29.21
CA HIS A 27 -7.97 -28.66 -28.22
C HIS A 27 -9.34 -28.73 -27.51
N LYS A 28 -9.93 -29.94 -27.45
CA LYS A 28 -11.07 -30.26 -26.58
C LYS A 28 -10.72 -31.24 -25.46
N GLY A 29 -9.43 -31.45 -25.22
CA GLY A 29 -8.91 -32.11 -24.02
C GLY A 29 -8.05 -31.11 -23.25
N ASP A 30 -8.39 -30.92 -21.97
CA ASP A 30 -7.63 -30.24 -20.91
C ASP A 30 -6.79 -29.03 -21.32
N TYR A 31 -7.43 -27.85 -21.27
CA TYR A 31 -6.76 -26.69 -20.69
C TYR A 31 -6.82 -26.82 -19.15
N SER A 32 -6.13 -27.82 -18.62
CA SER A 32 -5.59 -27.74 -17.27
C SER A 32 -4.09 -27.58 -17.46
N LEU A 33 -3.61 -26.35 -17.47
CA LEU A 33 -2.25 -26.14 -16.97
C LEU A 33 -2.29 -26.67 -15.54
N ASP A 34 -1.41 -27.62 -15.20
CA ASP A 34 -1.37 -28.21 -13.87
C ASP A 34 -1.30 -27.06 -12.84
N ASN A 35 -2.17 -27.08 -11.84
CA ASN A 35 -2.30 -26.00 -10.86
C ASN A 35 -0.95 -25.64 -10.24
N GLU A 36 -0.10 -26.64 -9.95
CA GLU A 36 1.27 -26.49 -9.42
C GLU A 36 2.18 -25.62 -10.32
N GLU A 37 2.22 -25.88 -11.64
CA GLU A 37 3.12 -25.15 -12.55
C GLU A 37 2.63 -23.71 -12.76
N MET A 38 1.32 -23.51 -12.72
CA MET A 38 0.82 -22.16 -12.67
C MET A 38 1.25 -21.52 -11.34
N GLU A 39 0.88 -22.05 -10.18
CA GLU A 39 1.02 -21.45 -8.83
C GLU A 39 2.40 -20.85 -8.56
N GLN A 40 3.45 -21.62 -8.89
CA GLN A 40 4.85 -21.23 -8.79
C GLN A 40 5.21 -19.95 -9.59
N THR A 41 4.51 -19.67 -10.70
CA THR A 41 4.78 -18.52 -11.57
C THR A 41 4.32 -17.18 -10.97
N THR A 42 3.31 -17.15 -10.06
CA THR A 42 2.94 -15.87 -9.42
C THR A 42 3.73 -15.59 -8.19
N VAL A 43 4.04 -16.61 -7.39
CA VAL A 43 4.98 -16.46 -6.28
C VAL A 43 6.23 -15.76 -6.81
N THR A 44 6.72 -16.18 -7.98
CA THR A 44 7.83 -15.52 -8.69
C THR A 44 7.55 -14.04 -9.08
N ALA A 45 6.39 -13.71 -9.65
CA ALA A 45 6.08 -12.33 -10.06
C ALA A 45 5.85 -11.39 -8.86
N MET A 46 5.37 -11.93 -7.75
CA MET A 46 5.20 -11.22 -6.48
C MET A 46 6.54 -11.00 -5.79
N ASP A 47 7.40 -12.03 -5.78
CA ASP A 47 8.78 -11.91 -5.32
C ASP A 47 9.55 -10.87 -6.15
N GLU A 48 9.29 -10.76 -7.46
CA GLU A 48 9.82 -9.70 -8.31
C GLU A 48 9.39 -8.31 -7.85
N ILE A 49 8.10 -8.07 -7.61
CA ILE A 49 7.61 -6.76 -7.13
C ILE A 49 8.16 -6.45 -5.74
N LEU A 50 8.16 -7.42 -4.82
CA LEU A 50 8.73 -7.23 -3.49
C LEU A 50 10.22 -6.89 -3.56
N ALA A 51 11.00 -7.63 -4.36
CA ALA A 51 12.42 -7.35 -4.54
C ALA A 51 12.66 -5.96 -5.15
N GLU A 52 11.77 -5.51 -6.02
CA GLU A 52 11.79 -4.16 -6.58
C GLU A 52 11.42 -3.09 -5.54
N ASP A 53 10.36 -3.28 -4.76
CA ASP A 53 9.96 -2.39 -3.66
C ASP A 53 11.06 -2.25 -2.61
N LEU A 54 11.65 -3.35 -2.17
CA LEU A 54 12.76 -3.34 -1.21
C LEU A 54 14.01 -2.67 -1.81
N SER A 55 14.33 -2.93 -3.08
CA SER A 55 15.45 -2.26 -3.76
C SER A 55 15.23 -0.76 -3.92
N LEU A 56 14.02 -0.34 -4.30
CA LEU A 56 13.65 1.08 -4.41
C LEU A 56 13.64 1.77 -3.04
N THR A 57 13.22 1.07 -1.98
CA THR A 57 13.29 1.57 -0.60
C THR A 57 14.74 1.84 -0.19
N ILE A 58 15.67 0.92 -0.51
CA ILE A 58 17.10 1.16 -0.28
C ILE A 58 17.60 2.35 -1.10
N GLN A 59 17.15 2.48 -2.35
CA GLN A 59 17.51 3.62 -3.20
C GLN A 59 17.02 4.95 -2.61
N MET A 60 15.80 5.00 -2.07
CA MET A 60 15.26 6.19 -1.40
C MET A 60 16.16 6.60 -0.24
N PHE A 61 16.56 5.67 0.63
CA PHE A 61 17.49 5.96 1.74
C PHE A 61 18.81 6.57 1.24
N LEU A 62 19.39 6.01 0.19
CA LEU A 62 20.66 6.51 -0.33
C LEU A 62 20.50 7.86 -1.03
N HIS A 63 19.38 8.06 -1.71
CA HIS A 63 19.08 9.30 -2.42
C HIS A 63 18.83 10.47 -1.46
N GLN A 64 18.11 10.23 -0.37
CA GLN A 64 17.92 11.18 0.74
C GLN A 64 19.25 11.78 1.19
N ILE A 65 20.19 10.91 1.55
CA ILE A 65 21.52 11.32 2.01
C ILE A 65 22.29 12.04 0.89
N GLU A 66 22.20 11.56 -0.36
CA GLU A 66 22.85 12.23 -1.50
C GLU A 66 22.35 13.67 -1.67
N ASP A 67 21.04 13.88 -1.62
CA ASP A 67 20.40 15.17 -1.86
C ASP A 67 20.64 16.16 -0.71
N GLU A 68 20.68 15.71 0.54
CA GLU A 68 21.11 16.52 1.68
C GLU A 68 22.55 17.02 1.53
N LEU A 69 23.49 16.11 1.26
CA LEU A 69 24.90 16.48 1.08
C LEU A 69 25.06 17.42 -0.12
N LEU A 70 24.30 17.20 -1.19
CA LEU A 70 24.31 18.08 -2.36
C LEU A 70 23.79 19.48 -2.00
N ARG A 71 22.66 19.55 -1.28
CA ARG A 71 22.03 20.80 -0.82
C ARG A 71 23.00 21.61 0.04
N TRP A 72 23.71 20.99 0.97
CA TRP A 72 24.73 21.67 1.77
C TRP A 72 25.92 22.12 0.94
N SER A 73 26.35 21.31 -0.04
CA SER A 73 27.47 21.67 -0.91
C SER A 73 27.19 22.84 -1.86
N GLU A 74 25.91 23.16 -2.10
CA GLU A 74 25.48 24.20 -3.05
C GLU A 74 24.93 25.47 -2.36
N LYS A 75 24.45 25.38 -1.11
CA LYS A 75 24.00 26.56 -0.36
C LYS A 75 25.17 27.34 0.23
N ASP A 76 25.03 28.67 0.25
CA ASP A 76 25.94 29.58 0.97
C ASP A 76 25.53 29.63 2.46
N LEU A 77 25.74 28.51 3.17
CA LEU A 77 25.52 28.38 4.60
C LEU A 77 26.82 28.62 5.37
N SER A 78 26.72 29.18 6.57
CA SER A 78 27.85 29.22 7.51
C SER A 78 28.11 27.84 8.10
N GLU A 79 29.35 27.60 8.54
CA GLU A 79 29.76 26.35 9.19
C GLU A 79 28.83 25.97 10.36
N SER A 80 28.38 26.95 11.16
CA SER A 80 27.44 26.71 12.27
C SER A 80 26.03 26.32 11.82
N GLU A 81 25.56 26.83 10.67
CA GLU A 81 24.24 26.47 10.14
C GLU A 81 24.28 25.04 9.58
N ILE A 82 25.38 24.67 8.91
CA ILE A 82 25.60 23.29 8.44
C ILE A 82 25.68 22.33 9.63
N GLU A 83 26.39 22.69 10.70
CA GLU A 83 26.47 21.86 11.90
C GLU A 83 25.09 21.63 12.56
N GLU A 84 24.21 22.65 12.54
CA GLU A 84 22.84 22.56 13.06
C GLU A 84 21.97 21.68 12.18
N GLU A 85 21.98 21.87 10.85
CA GLU A 85 21.24 21.02 9.90
C GLU A 85 21.70 19.56 9.99
N MET A 86 23.01 19.29 10.02
CA MET A 86 23.54 17.93 10.21
C MET A 86 23.14 17.29 11.54
N SER A 87 23.06 18.08 12.62
CA SER A 87 22.63 17.55 13.92
C SER A 87 21.15 17.19 13.91
N GLN A 88 20.32 18.00 13.25
CA GLN A 88 18.90 17.71 13.06
C GLN A 88 18.72 16.41 12.25
N GLN A 89 19.45 16.25 11.15
CA GLN A 89 19.38 15.03 10.33
C GLN A 89 19.79 13.76 11.10
N LEU A 90 20.76 13.84 12.02
CA LEU A 90 21.11 12.71 12.88
C LEU A 90 20.02 12.35 13.90
N ASP A 91 19.27 13.35 14.36
CA ASP A 91 18.16 13.14 15.30
C ASP A 91 16.92 12.56 14.57
N GLU A 92 16.72 12.90 13.29
CA GLU A 92 15.58 12.48 12.47
C GLU A 92 15.82 11.12 11.79
N HIS A 93 17.07 10.80 11.40
CA HIS A 93 17.39 9.61 10.59
C HIS A 93 18.34 8.64 11.30
N THR A 94 17.76 7.58 11.87
CA THR A 94 18.50 6.54 12.62
C THR A 94 19.49 5.74 11.77
N HIS A 95 19.36 5.77 10.45
CA HIS A 95 20.23 5.07 9.52
C HIS A 95 21.52 5.87 9.20
N ILE A 96 21.67 7.08 9.73
CA ILE A 96 22.87 7.91 9.60
C ILE A 96 23.63 7.89 10.93
N ASN A 97 24.90 7.49 10.92
CA ASN A 97 25.71 7.47 12.15
C ASN A 97 26.42 8.79 12.41
N GLY A 98 26.77 9.53 11.36
CA GLY A 98 27.50 10.78 11.49
C GLY A 98 27.77 11.46 10.16
N PHE A 99 28.27 12.69 10.26
CA PHE A 99 28.72 13.49 9.13
C PHE A 99 30.15 13.99 9.34
N ALA A 100 30.86 14.25 8.25
CA ALA A 100 32.16 14.94 8.26
C ALA A 100 32.25 15.98 7.15
N LEU A 101 32.87 17.12 7.46
CA LEU A 101 33.30 18.10 6.46
C LEU A 101 34.81 18.00 6.31
N ILE A 102 35.29 17.83 5.08
CA ILE A 102 36.72 17.74 4.76
C ILE A 102 37.10 18.94 3.91
N ASN A 103 38.02 19.76 4.40
CA ASN A 103 38.47 20.94 3.67
C ASN A 103 39.51 20.61 2.59
N SER A 104 39.82 21.58 1.73
CA SER A 104 40.82 21.46 0.66
C SER A 104 42.25 21.06 1.11
N THR A 105 42.58 21.18 2.40
CA THR A 105 43.88 20.75 2.96
C THR A 105 43.87 19.32 3.49
N GLY A 106 42.70 18.68 3.54
CA GLY A 106 42.48 17.34 4.09
C GLY A 106 42.24 17.30 5.60
N GLU A 107 42.11 18.46 6.26
CA GLU A 107 41.62 18.53 7.64
C GLU A 107 40.10 18.33 7.64
N TYR A 108 39.58 17.72 8.70
CA TYR A 108 38.14 17.42 8.80
C TYR A 108 37.57 17.71 10.18
N SER A 109 36.29 18.07 10.21
CA SER A 109 35.42 18.12 11.39
C SER A 109 34.36 17.02 11.29
N THR A 110 33.81 16.57 12.42
CA THR A 110 32.82 15.49 12.47
C THR A 110 31.67 15.81 13.41
N ILE A 111 30.49 15.34 13.08
CA ILE A 111 29.28 15.36 13.91
C ILE A 111 28.75 13.93 14.01
N GLY A 112 28.27 13.53 15.18
CA GLY A 112 27.83 12.15 15.43
C GLY A 112 28.99 11.14 15.59
N GLU A 113 28.70 9.88 15.30
CA GLU A 113 29.62 8.75 15.42
C GLU A 113 30.31 8.39 14.08
N MET A 114 31.31 9.17 13.69
CA MET A 114 32.11 8.93 12.48
C MET A 114 33.34 8.04 12.70
N ILE A 115 33.79 7.37 11.63
CA ILE A 115 35.11 6.75 11.57
C ILE A 115 36.25 7.78 11.55
N ASP A 116 37.41 7.38 12.09
CA ASP A 116 38.64 8.17 11.97
C ASP A 116 39.12 8.23 10.51
N ASN A 117 39.53 9.43 10.06
CA ASN A 117 40.09 9.70 8.73
C ASN A 117 39.22 9.21 7.55
N PRO A 118 37.98 9.73 7.40
CA PRO A 118 37.02 9.26 6.39
C PRO A 118 37.57 9.33 4.95
N SER A 119 38.44 10.29 4.65
CA SER A 119 39.07 10.45 3.32
C SER A 119 39.85 9.23 2.81
N GLU A 120 40.38 8.38 3.70
CA GLU A 120 41.17 7.21 3.28
C GLU A 120 40.32 6.07 2.71
N LYS A 121 39.01 6.07 3.00
CA LYS A 121 38.07 5.02 2.59
C LYS A 121 37.25 5.40 1.35
N LEU A 122 37.17 6.69 1.03
CA LEU A 122 36.43 7.16 -0.14
C LEU A 122 37.12 6.69 -1.43
N LEU A 123 36.32 6.09 -2.31
CA LEU A 123 36.74 5.73 -3.66
C LEU A 123 36.58 6.93 -4.60
N TYR A 124 37.32 6.88 -5.71
CA TYR A 124 37.26 7.89 -6.78
C TYR A 124 35.83 8.00 -7.35
N PRO A 125 35.44 9.17 -7.90
CA PRO A 125 34.04 9.54 -8.10
C PRO A 125 33.26 8.54 -8.95
N TYR A 126 32.09 8.13 -8.42
CA TYR A 126 31.17 7.15 -9.02
C TYR A 126 30.24 7.83 -10.05
N LYS A 127 29.77 9.07 -9.79
CA LYS A 127 29.03 9.96 -10.73
C LYS A 127 29.22 11.45 -10.37
N ARG A 128 29.48 12.33 -11.34
CA ARG A 128 29.63 13.82 -11.20
C ARG A 128 30.47 14.30 -9.99
N LYS A 129 29.85 14.43 -8.81
CA LYS A 129 30.41 14.89 -7.51
C LYS A 129 30.38 13.82 -6.40
N LEU A 130 29.66 12.71 -6.61
CA LEU A 130 29.44 11.63 -5.65
C LEU A 130 30.63 10.66 -5.58
N SER A 131 31.09 10.40 -4.37
CA SER A 131 32.10 9.40 -4.00
C SER A 131 31.51 8.45 -2.95
N LEU A 132 31.79 7.16 -3.09
CA LEU A 132 31.35 6.12 -2.16
C LEU A 132 32.57 5.39 -1.58
N SER A 133 32.46 4.78 -0.40
CA SER A 133 33.42 3.76 0.04
C SER A 133 32.93 2.36 -0.27
N ASP A 134 33.83 1.38 -0.32
CA ASP A 134 33.40 -0.02 -0.11
C ASP A 134 32.78 -0.15 1.29
N PRO A 135 31.79 -1.05 1.52
CA PRO A 135 31.30 -1.35 2.84
C PRO A 135 32.43 -1.77 3.80
N PHE A 136 32.36 -1.33 5.05
CA PHE A 136 33.35 -1.66 6.08
C PHE A 136 32.71 -1.90 7.43
N ILE A 137 33.44 -2.55 8.35
CA ILE A 137 33.00 -2.72 9.72
C ILE A 137 33.59 -1.62 10.60
N ASN A 138 32.72 -0.90 11.31
CA ASN A 138 33.09 0.06 12.34
C ASN A 138 32.25 -0.22 13.60
N LYS A 139 32.91 -0.33 14.76
CA LYS A 139 32.29 -0.69 16.06
C LYS A 139 31.34 -1.91 16.03
N GLY A 140 31.52 -2.84 15.08
CA GLY A 140 30.70 -4.05 14.95
C GLY A 140 29.47 -3.91 14.05
N GLN A 141 29.22 -2.73 13.49
CA GLN A 141 28.19 -2.48 12.48
C GLN A 141 28.83 -2.38 11.09
N LYS A 142 28.10 -2.84 10.07
CA LYS A 142 28.45 -2.63 8.67
C LYS A 142 28.06 -1.20 8.31
N ARG A 143 29.00 -0.45 7.74
CA ARG A 143 28.84 0.97 7.41
C ARG A 143 29.42 1.27 6.03
N MET A 144 29.03 2.40 5.47
CA MET A 144 29.55 2.92 4.21
C MET A 144 29.64 4.44 4.27
N LEU A 145 30.60 5.03 3.55
CA LEU A 145 30.67 6.47 3.38
C LEU A 145 30.01 6.87 2.06
N LEU A 146 29.16 7.90 2.12
CA LEU A 146 28.63 8.62 0.97
C LEU A 146 29.16 10.05 1.01
N ALA A 147 29.68 10.57 -0.10
CA ALA A 147 30.32 11.88 -0.10
C ALA A 147 30.02 12.71 -1.35
N ILE A 148 29.72 14.00 -1.15
CA ILE A 148 29.60 14.99 -2.21
C ILE A 148 30.78 15.95 -2.15
N ASN A 149 31.52 16.04 -3.26
CA ASN A 149 32.60 17.01 -3.42
C ASN A 149 32.03 18.38 -3.82
N GLY A 150 32.01 19.32 -2.88
CA GLY A 150 31.73 20.73 -3.13
C GLY A 150 32.94 21.47 -3.72
N ASP A 151 32.81 22.78 -3.87
CA ASP A 151 33.86 23.61 -4.49
C ASP A 151 35.06 23.83 -3.56
N GLU A 152 34.82 23.97 -2.24
CA GLU A 152 35.85 24.21 -1.22
C GLU A 152 36.01 23.05 -0.21
N GLU A 153 34.94 22.30 0.00
CA GLU A 153 34.83 21.25 1.01
C GLU A 153 34.13 20.00 0.47
N THR A 154 34.48 18.84 1.00
CA THR A 154 33.80 17.57 0.74
C THR A 154 32.92 17.23 1.94
N PHE A 155 31.63 17.04 1.68
CA PHE A 155 30.64 16.63 2.66
C PHE A 155 30.54 15.11 2.64
N VAL A 156 30.57 14.48 3.81
CA VAL A 156 30.59 13.03 3.95
C VAL A 156 29.55 12.61 4.98
N ALA A 157 28.75 11.59 4.67
CA ALA A 157 27.88 10.88 5.59
C ALA A 157 28.39 9.46 5.81
N GLU A 158 28.28 8.96 7.04
CA GLU A 158 28.48 7.54 7.36
C GLU A 158 27.12 6.86 7.58
N VAL A 159 26.78 5.95 6.67
CA VAL A 159 25.50 5.26 6.60
C VAL A 159 25.60 3.92 7.32
N ASP A 160 24.62 3.61 8.17
CA ASP A 160 24.49 2.34 8.88
C ASP A 160 23.83 1.30 7.97
N LEU A 161 24.66 0.55 7.25
CA LEU A 161 24.20 -0.53 6.40
C LEU A 161 23.58 -1.68 7.20
N SER A 162 23.99 -1.89 8.47
CA SER A 162 23.37 -2.90 9.33
C SER A 162 21.95 -2.53 9.72
N PHE A 163 21.67 -1.24 9.93
CA PHE A 163 20.30 -0.75 10.09
C PHE A 163 19.48 -1.02 8.83
N ILE A 164 19.97 -0.63 7.65
CA ILE A 164 19.24 -0.81 6.38
C ILE A 164 18.94 -2.30 6.15
N GLU A 165 19.93 -3.18 6.32
CA GLU A 165 19.73 -4.62 6.18
C GLU A 165 18.68 -5.16 7.18
N GLY A 166 18.69 -4.67 8.42
CA GLY A 166 17.72 -5.05 9.46
C GLY A 166 16.32 -4.56 9.16
N PHE A 167 16.19 -3.30 8.77
CA PHE A 167 14.92 -2.65 8.43
C PHE A 167 14.27 -3.30 7.21
N ILE A 168 15.05 -3.60 6.16
CA ILE A 168 14.55 -4.31 4.97
C ILE A 168 14.07 -5.72 5.31
N LYS A 169 14.77 -6.41 6.21
CA LYS A 169 14.31 -7.71 6.72
C LYS A 169 13.04 -7.58 7.56
N GLU A 170 12.96 -6.56 8.39
CA GLU A 170 11.78 -6.28 9.20
C GLU A 170 10.56 -6.03 8.32
N ILE A 171 10.65 -5.14 7.32
CA ILE A 171 9.58 -4.91 6.33
C ILE A 171 9.20 -6.21 5.63
N ALA A 172 10.20 -6.96 5.14
CA ALA A 172 9.96 -8.26 4.52
C ALA A 172 9.27 -9.26 5.46
N SER A 173 9.49 -9.15 6.77
CA SER A 173 8.91 -10.03 7.78
C SER A 173 7.56 -9.59 8.35
N VAL A 174 7.26 -8.29 8.37
CA VAL A 174 5.91 -7.78 8.64
C VAL A 174 4.99 -8.12 7.46
N SER A 175 5.59 -8.29 6.28
CA SER A 175 4.99 -8.94 5.14
C SER A 175 4.68 -10.45 5.37
N ASP A 176 5.48 -11.18 6.15
CA ASP A 176 5.43 -12.66 6.27
C ASP A 176 4.90 -13.26 7.59
N ASN A 177 4.82 -12.52 8.70
CA ASN A 177 4.53 -13.14 10.00
C ASN A 177 3.06 -13.34 10.35
N SER A 178 2.11 -12.74 9.63
CA SER A 178 0.67 -12.92 9.87
C SER A 178 -0.22 -12.40 8.72
N GLY A 179 -0.01 -12.93 7.51
CA GLY A 179 -1.07 -12.90 6.51
C GLY A 179 -0.97 -11.80 5.45
N HIS A 180 0.09 -11.86 4.66
CA HIS A 180 0.17 -11.52 3.23
C HIS A 180 0.23 -10.04 2.83
N PHE A 181 1.46 -9.53 2.80
CA PHE A 181 1.95 -8.98 1.53
C PHE A 181 3.11 -9.89 1.08
N PHE A 182 2.87 -10.65 0.01
CA PHE A 182 3.73 -11.63 -0.67
C PHE A 182 3.78 -13.04 -0.05
N ILE A 183 3.20 -14.01 -0.77
CA ILE A 183 3.14 -15.43 -0.43
C ILE A 183 4.55 -15.96 -0.24
N GLY A 184 4.98 -16.11 1.00
CA GLY A 184 5.51 -17.39 1.43
C GLY A 184 6.16 -17.44 2.81
N GLU A 185 6.03 -18.58 3.48
CA GLU A 185 6.70 -18.84 4.75
C GLU A 185 8.21 -18.64 4.59
N ASN A 186 8.85 -18.06 5.61
CA ASN A 186 10.30 -17.87 5.69
C ASN A 186 10.89 -17.05 4.54
N ILE A 187 10.53 -15.76 4.41
CA ILE A 187 11.20 -14.89 3.44
C ILE A 187 12.66 -14.68 3.86
N ASP A 188 13.59 -15.37 3.19
CA ASP A 188 15.03 -15.19 3.40
C ASP A 188 15.54 -14.06 2.51
N VAL A 189 15.57 -12.85 3.05
CA VAL A 189 16.29 -11.73 2.43
C VAL A 189 17.77 -11.82 2.81
N THR A 190 18.58 -12.28 1.87
CA THR A 190 20.04 -12.31 2.00
C THR A 190 20.70 -11.36 1.01
N PHE A 191 21.73 -10.65 1.48
CA PHE A 191 22.61 -9.83 0.67
C PHE A 191 23.85 -10.67 0.33
N SER A 192 24.09 -10.94 -0.95
CA SER A 192 25.27 -11.70 -1.42
C SER A 192 25.94 -11.03 -2.62
N GLU A 193 27.27 -11.10 -2.66
CA GLU A 193 28.08 -10.76 -3.85
C GLU A 193 28.30 -11.97 -4.78
N GLU A 194 27.93 -13.18 -4.33
CA GLU A 194 28.02 -14.43 -5.08
C GLU A 194 26.62 -14.91 -5.52
N GLU A 195 26.48 -15.36 -6.77
CA GLU A 195 25.24 -15.96 -7.29
C GLU A 195 24.83 -17.16 -6.43
N VAL A 196 23.64 -17.07 -5.80
CA VAL A 196 23.01 -18.19 -5.11
C VAL A 196 22.26 -19.04 -6.15
N GLU A 197 22.49 -20.36 -6.19
CA GLU A 197 21.76 -21.28 -7.09
C GLU A 197 20.45 -21.80 -6.44
N LEU A 198 19.34 -21.73 -7.18
CA LEU A 198 17.93 -22.18 -6.90
C LEU A 198 17.04 -21.16 -6.16
N PRO A 199 15.70 -21.27 -6.21
CA PRO A 199 14.76 -20.43 -6.98
C PRO A 199 14.52 -19.00 -6.43
N TYR A 200 15.54 -18.26 -6.02
CA TYR A 200 15.41 -16.85 -5.61
C TYR A 200 15.24 -15.91 -6.80
N VAL A 201 14.34 -14.93 -6.68
CA VAL A 201 14.34 -13.74 -7.52
C VAL A 201 15.41 -12.78 -6.99
N SER A 202 16.25 -12.25 -7.88
CA SER A 202 17.32 -11.33 -7.50
C SER A 202 17.12 -9.95 -8.09
N LYS A 203 17.21 -8.91 -7.26
CA LYS A 203 17.28 -7.52 -7.71
C LYS A 203 18.58 -6.87 -7.30
N GLU A 204 19.28 -6.25 -8.25
CA GLU A 204 20.45 -5.44 -7.95
C GLU A 204 20.02 -4.10 -7.35
N VAL A 205 20.68 -3.66 -6.28
CA VAL A 205 20.67 -2.28 -5.78
C VAL A 205 21.82 -1.57 -6.49
N PRO A 206 21.56 -0.77 -7.53
CA PRO A 206 22.60 -0.28 -8.44
C PRO A 206 23.74 0.48 -7.74
N GLU A 207 23.41 1.25 -6.71
CA GLU A 207 24.32 2.10 -5.95
C GLU A 207 25.30 1.28 -5.10
N LEU A 208 24.84 0.13 -4.58
CA LEU A 208 25.61 -0.73 -3.69
C LEU A 208 26.23 -1.94 -4.41
N GLY A 209 25.76 -2.25 -5.62
CA GLY A 209 26.07 -3.50 -6.32
C GLY A 209 25.58 -4.75 -5.57
N TRP A 210 24.64 -4.57 -4.63
CA TRP A 210 24.09 -5.65 -3.82
C TRP A 210 23.04 -6.40 -4.62
N HIS A 211 23.06 -7.72 -4.56
CA HIS A 211 21.92 -8.52 -4.98
C HIS A 211 21.05 -8.83 -3.77
N LEU A 212 19.82 -8.33 -3.81
CA LEU A 212 18.75 -8.70 -2.91
C LEU A 212 18.10 -9.96 -3.47
N TYR A 213 18.15 -11.05 -2.70
CA TYR A 213 17.47 -12.29 -3.04
C TYR A 213 16.18 -12.37 -2.24
N VAL A 214 15.07 -12.63 -2.92
CA VAL A 214 13.75 -12.83 -2.34
C VAL A 214 13.23 -14.19 -2.79
N HIS A 215 12.76 -14.97 -1.84
CA HIS A 215 12.07 -16.23 -2.07
C HIS A 215 11.11 -16.45 -0.91
N SER A 216 10.04 -17.14 -1.23
CA SER A 216 8.89 -17.29 -0.37
C SER A 216 8.33 -18.72 -0.56
N GLU A 217 8.11 -19.45 0.53
CA GLU A 217 7.62 -20.85 0.51
C GLU A 217 6.08 -20.92 0.58
N GLU A 218 5.41 -21.88 -0.08
CA GLU A 218 3.94 -22.00 0.00
C GLU A 218 3.42 -22.14 1.45
N GLY A 219 2.49 -21.28 1.87
CA GLY A 219 1.73 -21.47 3.11
C GLY A 219 0.56 -22.42 2.88
N GLU A 220 0.49 -23.52 3.64
CA GLU A 220 -0.54 -24.58 3.54
C GLU A 220 -1.65 -24.48 4.61
N GLU A 221 -1.76 -23.40 5.39
CA GLU A 221 -2.77 -23.36 6.46
C GLU A 221 -4.13 -22.85 5.97
N GLU A 222 -5.18 -23.68 6.15
CA GLU A 222 -6.58 -23.23 6.16
C GLU A 222 -6.76 -22.26 7.32
N GLU A 223 -6.42 -20.98 7.12
CA GLU A 223 -6.73 -19.92 8.09
C GLU A 223 -8.25 -19.82 8.24
N LEU A 224 -8.72 -19.86 9.49
CA LEU A 224 -10.12 -19.66 9.78
C LEU A 224 -10.47 -18.19 9.47
N HIS A 225 -11.27 -17.95 8.43
CA HIS A 225 -11.76 -16.62 8.03
C HIS A 225 -12.71 -15.95 9.04
N TYR A 226 -12.72 -16.41 10.29
CA TYR A 226 -13.53 -15.87 11.39
C TYR A 226 -12.89 -16.21 12.74
N LYS A 227 -13.21 -15.44 13.79
CA LYS A 227 -12.71 -15.72 15.14
C LYS A 227 -13.32 -17.00 15.69
N GLN A 228 -12.49 -18.02 15.88
CA GLN A 228 -12.94 -19.33 16.36
C GLN A 228 -13.66 -19.23 17.72
N GLY A 229 -14.86 -19.79 17.77
CA GLY A 229 -15.73 -19.77 18.94
C GLY A 229 -16.50 -18.47 19.14
N GLU A 230 -16.42 -17.49 18.24
CA GLU A 230 -17.19 -16.25 18.28
C GLU A 230 -18.27 -16.15 17.20
N VAL A 231 -19.43 -15.65 17.60
CA VAL A 231 -20.56 -15.36 16.70
C VAL A 231 -21.16 -13.99 17.03
N ILE A 232 -21.70 -13.35 16.00
CA ILE A 232 -22.49 -12.13 16.10
C ILE A 232 -23.96 -12.53 16.05
N VAL A 233 -24.72 -12.15 17.07
CA VAL A 233 -26.11 -12.57 17.25
C VAL A 233 -27.01 -11.35 17.30
N GLU A 234 -28.07 -11.35 16.51
CA GLU A 234 -29.19 -10.43 16.65
C GLU A 234 -30.35 -11.14 17.36
N LEU A 235 -30.88 -10.52 18.41
CA LEU A 235 -32.04 -11.04 19.13
C LEU A 235 -33.30 -10.31 18.71
N PHE A 236 -34.44 -10.99 18.77
CA PHE A 236 -35.72 -10.29 18.74
C PHE A 236 -35.79 -9.33 19.93
N GLU A 237 -36.15 -8.06 19.68
CA GLU A 237 -36.11 -6.93 20.64
C GLU A 237 -36.74 -7.21 22.03
N THR A 238 -37.61 -8.22 22.12
CA THR A 238 -38.33 -8.59 23.33
C THR A 238 -37.58 -9.55 24.27
N VAL A 239 -36.40 -10.04 23.89
CA VAL A 239 -35.69 -11.10 24.64
C VAL A 239 -34.54 -10.56 25.47
N ASP A 240 -34.47 -10.98 26.74
CA ASP A 240 -33.34 -10.67 27.61
C ASP A 240 -32.12 -11.53 27.27
N LYS A 241 -31.04 -10.87 26.84
CA LYS A 241 -29.74 -11.48 26.50
C LYS A 241 -29.17 -12.38 27.59
N SER A 242 -29.45 -12.12 28.87
CA SER A 242 -28.98 -12.96 29.98
C SER A 242 -29.52 -14.40 29.91
N THR A 243 -30.72 -14.57 29.34
CA THR A 243 -31.37 -15.88 29.19
C THR A 243 -30.59 -16.76 28.20
N LEU A 244 -30.19 -16.19 27.06
CA LEU A 244 -29.44 -16.91 26.03
C LEU A 244 -28.03 -17.27 26.50
N VAL A 245 -27.37 -16.32 27.20
CA VAL A 245 -26.04 -16.50 27.79
C VAL A 245 -26.02 -17.67 28.78
N GLU A 246 -27.02 -17.77 29.66
CA GLU A 246 -27.13 -18.89 30.60
C GLU A 246 -27.49 -20.21 29.91
N GLN A 247 -28.48 -20.19 29.00
CA GLN A 247 -28.97 -21.37 28.30
C GLN A 247 -27.87 -22.05 27.48
N HIS A 248 -27.14 -21.25 26.70
CA HIS A 248 -26.10 -21.73 25.80
C HIS A 248 -24.69 -21.63 26.41
N ARG A 249 -24.54 -21.24 27.70
CA ARG A 249 -23.24 -21.10 28.40
C ARG A 249 -22.23 -20.24 27.64
N LEU A 250 -22.69 -19.08 27.19
CA LEU A 250 -21.89 -18.15 26.39
C LEU A 250 -21.28 -17.05 27.26
N LYS A 251 -20.40 -16.25 26.66
CA LYS A 251 -19.93 -14.98 27.22
C LYS A 251 -20.18 -13.88 26.22
N ILE A 252 -20.67 -12.73 26.69
CA ILE A 252 -20.73 -11.53 25.86
C ILE A 252 -19.32 -10.94 25.79
N VAL A 253 -18.81 -10.81 24.57
CA VAL A 253 -17.49 -10.21 24.31
C VAL A 253 -17.61 -8.79 23.74
N GLY A 254 -18.78 -8.43 23.20
CA GLY A 254 -19.04 -7.09 22.69
C GLY A 254 -20.51 -6.89 22.35
N GLU A 255 -20.88 -5.64 22.14
CA GLU A 255 -22.19 -5.22 21.67
C GLU A 255 -21.99 -4.13 20.60
N PHE A 256 -22.81 -4.15 19.56
CA PHE A 256 -22.83 -3.14 18.50
C PHE A 256 -24.27 -2.98 18.03
N ASN A 257 -24.84 -1.78 18.19
CA ASN A 257 -26.27 -1.53 17.99
C ASN A 257 -27.16 -2.54 18.74
N ASN A 258 -27.96 -3.33 18.02
CA ASN A 258 -28.81 -4.40 18.56
C ASN A 258 -28.16 -5.79 18.48
N LYS A 259 -26.92 -5.88 18.00
CA LYS A 259 -26.16 -7.12 17.86
C LYS A 259 -25.27 -7.35 19.07
N ILE A 260 -25.16 -8.60 19.46
CA ILE A 260 -24.40 -9.07 20.61
C ILE A 260 -23.39 -10.09 20.12
N ILE A 261 -22.12 -9.87 20.45
CA ILE A 261 -21.06 -10.80 20.10
C ILE A 261 -20.89 -11.74 21.27
N MET A 262 -21.05 -13.02 20.98
CA MET A 262 -21.05 -14.09 21.96
C MET A 262 -19.92 -15.07 21.66
N ARG A 263 -19.23 -15.52 22.71
CA ARG A 263 -18.15 -16.49 22.63
C ARG A 263 -18.50 -17.77 23.41
N ALA A 264 -18.27 -18.92 22.78
CA ALA A 264 -18.19 -20.22 23.44
C ALA A 264 -16.72 -20.62 23.60
N ASN A 265 -16.36 -21.15 24.77
CA ASN A 265 -14.98 -21.63 25.02
C ASN A 265 -14.84 -23.14 24.78
N ASP A 266 -15.93 -23.85 24.49
CA ASP A 266 -16.01 -25.31 24.50
C ASP A 266 -16.59 -25.91 23.21
N ARG A 267 -16.84 -25.09 22.18
CA ARG A 267 -17.46 -25.46 20.90
C ARG A 267 -16.81 -24.71 19.74
N THR A 268 -16.90 -25.26 18.53
CA THR A 268 -16.50 -24.54 17.32
C THR A 268 -17.53 -23.48 16.92
N THR A 269 -17.16 -22.56 16.05
CA THR A 269 -18.10 -21.55 15.53
C THR A 269 -19.26 -22.20 14.79
N GLU A 270 -19.03 -23.24 13.98
CA GLU A 270 -20.10 -23.92 13.25
C GLU A 270 -21.08 -24.66 14.18
N GLU A 271 -20.56 -25.31 15.23
CA GLU A 271 -21.40 -25.94 16.24
C GLU A 271 -22.26 -24.90 16.97
N LEU A 272 -21.68 -23.72 17.24
CA LEU A 272 -22.37 -22.62 17.91
C LEU A 272 -23.45 -21.99 17.02
N ILE A 273 -23.16 -21.78 15.73
CA ILE A 273 -24.13 -21.28 14.74
C ILE A 273 -25.29 -22.27 14.64
N SER A 274 -24.99 -23.56 14.45
CA SER A 274 -26.02 -24.60 14.32
C SER A 274 -26.95 -24.67 15.54
N ASP A 275 -26.41 -24.47 16.75
CA ASP A 275 -27.18 -24.41 18.00
C ASP A 275 -28.08 -23.17 18.05
N LEU A 276 -27.52 -21.99 17.75
CA LEU A 276 -28.21 -20.71 17.86
C LEU A 276 -29.24 -20.44 16.75
N GLU A 277 -29.02 -20.91 15.53
CA GLU A 277 -30.00 -20.83 14.43
C GLU A 277 -31.30 -21.57 14.77
N SER A 278 -31.22 -22.57 15.64
CA SER A 278 -32.37 -23.34 16.09
C SER A 278 -33.12 -22.70 17.25
N ASP A 279 -32.56 -21.66 17.89
CA ASP A 279 -33.17 -20.99 19.03
C ASP A 279 -34.22 -19.97 18.56
N PRO A 280 -35.47 -20.03 19.08
CA PRO A 280 -36.55 -19.17 18.62
C PRO A 280 -36.38 -17.68 18.98
N HIS A 281 -35.40 -17.34 19.81
CA HIS A 281 -35.11 -15.97 20.22
C HIS A 281 -34.05 -15.28 19.35
N VAL A 282 -33.33 -16.05 18.54
CA VAL A 282 -32.29 -15.57 17.64
C VAL A 282 -32.93 -15.16 16.32
N ALA A 283 -32.78 -13.90 15.95
CA ALA A 283 -33.25 -13.36 14.68
C ALA A 283 -32.23 -13.63 13.56
N MET A 284 -30.94 -13.54 13.90
CA MET A 284 -29.81 -13.77 13.01
C MET A 284 -28.60 -14.22 13.82
N VAL A 285 -27.78 -15.07 13.23
CA VAL A 285 -26.45 -15.39 13.74
C VAL A 285 -25.47 -15.51 12.57
N GLU A 286 -24.29 -14.92 12.71
CA GLU A 286 -23.20 -15.03 11.74
C GLU A 286 -21.85 -15.21 12.45
N PRO A 287 -20.82 -15.79 11.79
CA PRO A 287 -19.46 -15.76 12.29
C PRO A 287 -18.97 -14.32 12.51
N ASN A 288 -18.07 -14.14 13.48
CA ASN A 288 -17.28 -12.91 13.55
C ASN A 288 -16.13 -12.98 12.53
N TYR A 289 -16.42 -12.70 11.26
CA TYR A 289 -15.48 -12.80 10.14
C TYR A 289 -14.20 -12.00 10.37
N MET A 290 -13.09 -12.51 9.88
CA MET A 290 -11.79 -11.86 9.88
C MET A 290 -11.56 -11.21 8.51
N PHE A 291 -11.08 -9.98 8.54
CA PHE A 291 -10.71 -9.18 7.40
C PHE A 291 -9.27 -8.78 7.61
N SER A 292 -8.42 -8.96 6.62
CA SER A 292 -7.03 -8.54 6.67
C SER A 292 -6.80 -7.34 5.75
N LYS A 293 -5.60 -6.78 5.80
CA LYS A 293 -5.05 -6.12 4.60
C LYS A 293 -5.23 -7.06 3.42
N GLN A 294 -5.54 -6.52 2.26
CA GLN A 294 -6.00 -7.36 1.17
C GLN A 294 -4.94 -8.37 0.73
N LEU A 295 -5.29 -9.65 0.89
CA LEU A 295 -4.49 -10.83 0.58
C LEU A 295 -4.32 -11.01 -0.94
N GLN A 296 -3.41 -11.91 -1.33
CA GLN A 296 -2.90 -12.08 -2.70
C GLN A 296 -2.96 -13.52 -3.25
N TYR A 297 -3.56 -13.69 -4.42
CA TYR A 297 -3.35 -14.63 -5.54
C TYR A 297 -3.22 -13.92 -6.95
N ARG A 298 -3.29 -14.60 -8.11
CA ARG A 298 -2.31 -14.49 -9.24
C ARG A 298 -2.64 -13.82 -10.60
N ASN A 299 -1.82 -12.89 -11.20
CA ASN A 299 -1.10 -13.00 -12.53
C ASN A 299 -0.50 -11.74 -13.27
N ARG A 300 0.74 -11.97 -13.82
CA ARG A 300 1.52 -11.38 -14.97
C ARG A 300 2.42 -10.10 -14.93
N VAL A 301 3.70 -10.36 -15.27
CA VAL A 301 4.94 -9.57 -15.47
C VAL A 301 4.98 -8.61 -16.68
N ARG A 302 5.60 -7.40 -16.57
CA ARG A 302 6.25 -6.62 -17.66
C ARG A 302 7.03 -5.34 -17.23
N PRO A 303 7.74 -4.58 -18.13
CA PRO A 303 9.15 -4.21 -17.94
C PRO A 303 9.48 -2.71 -17.72
N HIS A 304 10.69 -2.48 -17.18
CA HIS A 304 11.47 -1.25 -16.95
C HIS A 304 10.93 0.14 -17.37
N MET A 305 10.85 1.02 -16.35
CA MET A 305 10.44 2.43 -16.38
C MET A 305 11.15 3.24 -17.46
N GLN A 306 10.37 3.94 -18.30
CA GLN A 306 10.87 4.97 -19.20
C GLN A 306 10.27 6.33 -18.81
N ARG A 307 11.15 7.24 -18.40
CA ARG A 307 10.86 8.61 -17.97
C ARG A 307 10.10 9.38 -19.06
N MET A 308 8.89 9.86 -18.75
CA MET A 308 8.16 10.79 -19.61
C MET A 308 8.63 12.22 -19.33
N GLU A 309 9.06 12.93 -20.37
CA GLU A 309 9.41 14.36 -20.29
C GLU A 309 8.16 15.22 -20.46
N HIS A 310 7.85 16.08 -19.49
CA HIS A 310 6.88 17.17 -19.62
C HIS A 310 7.57 18.53 -19.45
N ASN A 311 7.18 19.51 -20.27
CA ASN A 311 7.76 20.85 -20.33
C ASN A 311 7.10 21.80 -19.30
N GLU A 312 7.96 22.46 -18.51
CA GLU A 312 7.84 23.68 -17.68
C GLU A 312 6.48 24.40 -17.52
N THR A 313 5.93 24.42 -16.29
CA THR A 313 5.90 25.56 -15.32
C THR A 313 4.81 25.36 -14.24
N ILE A 314 5.03 24.43 -13.31
CA ILE A 314 4.29 24.33 -12.03
C ILE A 314 5.34 24.18 -10.93
N ASP A 315 5.19 24.86 -9.79
CA ASP A 315 6.02 24.58 -8.61
C ASP A 315 5.59 23.20 -8.10
N LYS A 316 6.40 22.20 -8.45
CA LYS A 316 6.28 20.85 -7.92
C LYS A 316 6.46 20.87 -6.41
N PRO A 317 5.83 19.94 -5.67
CA PRO A 317 6.17 19.71 -4.29
C PRO A 317 7.69 19.64 -4.10
N ASN A 318 8.17 20.33 -3.06
CA ASN A 318 9.59 20.42 -2.73
C ASN A 318 10.06 19.30 -1.78
N ASP A 319 9.16 18.35 -1.52
CA ASP A 319 9.28 17.17 -0.69
C ASP A 319 10.36 16.23 -1.25
N GLU A 320 11.11 15.65 -0.35
CA GLU A 320 12.35 14.92 -0.64
C GLU A 320 12.20 13.78 -1.65
N PHE A 321 11.14 12.98 -1.52
CA PHE A 321 10.90 11.84 -2.38
C PHE A 321 9.91 12.14 -3.51
N TYR A 322 9.47 13.40 -3.67
CA TYR A 322 8.53 13.74 -4.74
C TYR A 322 9.12 13.47 -6.12
N GLU A 323 10.28 14.07 -6.42
CA GLU A 323 11.09 13.67 -7.56
C GLU A 323 12.30 12.86 -7.07
N PRO A 324 12.63 11.71 -7.67
CA PRO A 324 11.99 11.09 -8.83
C PRO A 324 10.89 10.05 -8.50
N TYR A 325 10.56 9.82 -7.23
CA TYR A 325 9.83 8.60 -6.82
C TYR A 325 8.31 8.71 -6.91
N GLN A 326 7.70 9.88 -6.68
CA GLN A 326 6.23 10.03 -6.69
C GLN A 326 5.64 10.22 -8.10
N TRP A 327 5.98 9.30 -9.01
CA TRP A 327 5.44 9.24 -10.37
C TRP A 327 3.90 9.17 -10.39
N ASN A 328 3.33 8.52 -9.36
CA ASN A 328 1.89 8.31 -9.15
C ASN A 328 1.11 9.63 -9.14
N LEU A 329 1.63 10.67 -8.51
CA LEU A 329 0.97 11.97 -8.42
C LEU A 329 0.97 12.72 -9.76
N THR A 330 2.07 12.60 -10.51
CA THR A 330 2.14 13.13 -11.88
C THR A 330 1.17 12.39 -12.80
N GLN A 331 1.08 11.06 -12.72
CA GLN A 331 0.25 10.23 -13.59
C GLN A 331 -1.25 10.57 -13.49
N ILE A 332 -1.72 10.92 -12.30
CA ILE A 332 -3.13 11.28 -12.03
C ILE A 332 -3.40 12.80 -12.13
N PHE A 333 -2.44 13.57 -12.66
CA PHE A 333 -2.53 15.02 -12.83
C PHE A 333 -2.75 15.80 -11.53
N ALA A 334 -2.10 15.39 -10.43
CA ALA A 334 -2.21 16.07 -9.14
C ALA A 334 -1.65 17.51 -9.18
N GLU A 335 -0.50 17.73 -9.82
CA GLU A 335 0.15 19.05 -9.96
C GLU A 335 -0.80 20.10 -10.54
N ASP A 336 -1.55 19.74 -11.58
CA ASP A 336 -2.53 20.63 -12.18
C ASP A 336 -3.73 20.87 -11.27
N ALA A 337 -4.20 19.82 -10.58
CA ALA A 337 -5.36 19.87 -9.70
C ALA A 337 -5.12 20.77 -8.48
N TRP A 338 -3.90 20.79 -7.95
CA TRP A 338 -3.53 21.64 -6.82
C TRP A 338 -3.60 23.14 -7.14
N ASN A 339 -3.59 23.54 -8.41
CA ASN A 339 -3.91 24.92 -8.81
C ASN A 339 -5.37 25.31 -8.55
N VAL A 340 -6.28 24.33 -8.43
CA VAL A 340 -7.68 24.53 -8.12
C VAL A 340 -7.92 24.43 -6.61
N SER A 341 -7.42 23.37 -5.98
CA SER A 341 -7.53 23.15 -4.54
C SER A 341 -6.47 22.19 -4.04
N VAL A 342 -5.90 22.50 -2.89
CA VAL A 342 -4.98 21.65 -2.11
C VAL A 342 -5.66 21.03 -0.89
N GLY A 343 -6.99 21.14 -0.80
CA GLY A 343 -7.78 20.60 0.31
C GLY A 343 -8.21 21.65 1.34
N ARG A 344 -8.98 21.23 2.35
CA ARG A 344 -9.44 22.08 3.45
C ARG A 344 -9.54 21.29 4.75
N THR A 345 -9.18 21.94 5.86
CA THR A 345 -9.24 21.36 7.21
C THR A 345 -10.66 20.95 7.66
N ALA A 346 -11.70 21.42 6.98
CA ALA A 346 -13.10 21.09 7.28
C ALA A 346 -13.57 19.77 6.65
N VAL A 347 -12.71 19.04 5.94
CA VAL A 347 -13.05 17.78 5.25
C VAL A 347 -12.09 16.68 5.72
N PRO A 348 -12.34 16.07 6.89
CA PRO A 348 -11.49 14.98 7.39
C PRO A 348 -11.62 13.70 6.56
N ILE A 349 -10.49 13.02 6.36
CA ILE A 349 -10.38 11.70 5.75
C ILE A 349 -10.07 10.71 6.86
N ALA A 350 -10.91 9.70 7.06
CA ALA A 350 -10.62 8.63 8.01
C ALA A 350 -9.89 7.48 7.33
N ILE A 351 -8.83 7.01 7.97
CA ILE A 351 -8.06 5.84 7.57
C ILE A 351 -8.41 4.72 8.55
N VAL A 352 -9.25 3.77 8.11
CA VAL A 352 -9.68 2.62 8.92
C VAL A 352 -8.78 1.44 8.58
N ASP A 353 -7.75 1.22 9.41
CA ASP A 353 -6.58 0.41 9.08
C ASP A 353 -5.83 -0.10 10.35
N SER A 354 -4.52 -0.37 10.30
CA SER A 354 -3.69 -0.88 11.41
C SER A 354 -3.34 0.15 12.50
N GLY A 355 -3.76 1.39 12.31
CA GLY A 355 -3.38 2.55 13.11
C GLY A 355 -2.62 3.58 12.27
N ILE A 356 -2.13 4.64 12.91
CA ILE A 356 -1.16 5.58 12.31
C ILE A 356 -0.09 5.88 13.34
N ASP A 357 1.18 5.96 12.93
CA ASP A 357 2.28 6.49 13.75
C ASP A 357 1.98 7.96 14.11
N PRO A 358 1.69 8.27 15.39
CA PRO A 358 1.31 9.61 15.81
C PRO A 358 2.50 10.59 15.86
N GLU A 359 3.73 10.07 15.85
CA GLU A 359 4.96 10.87 15.93
C GLU A 359 5.63 11.07 14.58
N HIS A 360 5.10 10.45 13.51
CA HIS A 360 5.64 10.60 12.16
C HIS A 360 5.63 12.06 11.73
N PHE A 361 6.79 12.65 11.46
CA PHE A 361 6.91 14.10 11.24
C PHE A 361 6.04 14.61 10.06
N ASP A 362 5.86 13.76 9.04
CA ASP A 362 5.08 14.04 7.85
C ASP A 362 3.56 13.83 7.99
N LEU A 363 3.09 13.39 9.18
CA LEU A 363 1.68 13.13 9.47
C LEU A 363 1.18 13.77 10.76
N ALA A 364 2.05 13.93 11.77
CA ALA A 364 1.65 14.30 13.13
C ALA A 364 0.76 15.55 13.19
N GLU A 365 1.01 16.56 12.37
CA GLU A 365 0.20 17.79 12.33
C GLU A 365 -1.15 17.65 11.62
N LYS A 366 -1.35 16.56 10.86
CA LYS A 366 -2.60 16.24 10.14
C LYS A 366 -3.55 15.40 10.97
N ILE A 367 -3.02 14.63 11.91
CA ILE A 367 -3.80 13.67 12.68
C ILE A 367 -4.69 14.45 13.66
N MET A 368 -5.99 14.17 13.58
CA MET A 368 -7.01 14.66 14.52
C MET A 368 -7.08 13.72 15.73
N ASP A 369 -8.30 13.47 16.23
CA ASP A 369 -8.52 12.38 17.17
C ASP A 369 -8.31 11.03 16.45
N GLY A 370 -7.95 10.00 17.22
CA GLY A 370 -7.91 8.64 16.73
C GLY A 370 -8.57 7.65 17.67
N TYR A 371 -8.80 6.45 17.17
CA TYR A 371 -9.60 5.41 17.81
C TYR A 371 -9.01 4.03 17.62
N ASN A 372 -9.03 3.26 18.70
CA ASN A 372 -8.71 1.85 18.72
C ASN A 372 -9.99 1.04 18.90
N ALA A 373 -10.39 0.32 17.85
CA ALA A 373 -11.63 -0.44 17.83
C ALA A 373 -11.58 -1.73 18.68
N PHE A 374 -10.38 -2.22 19.00
CA PHE A 374 -10.17 -3.41 19.82
C PHE A 374 -10.42 -3.09 21.29
N GLU A 375 -9.86 -1.98 21.76
CA GLU A 375 -9.90 -1.58 23.17
C GLU A 375 -10.96 -0.51 23.48
N ASN A 376 -11.56 0.09 22.44
CA ASN A 376 -12.53 1.18 22.54
C ASN A 376 -11.97 2.40 23.30
N ASN A 377 -10.79 2.85 22.88
CA ASN A 377 -10.08 3.99 23.45
C ASN A 377 -9.35 4.79 22.34
N SER A 378 -8.50 5.75 22.72
CA SER A 378 -7.75 6.61 21.79
C SER A 378 -6.31 6.14 21.52
N ALA A 379 -5.97 4.87 21.78
CA ALA A 379 -4.63 4.32 21.54
C ALA A 379 -4.51 3.75 20.12
N PHE A 380 -4.45 4.64 19.12
CA PHE A 380 -4.51 4.32 17.69
C PHE A 380 -3.15 4.07 17.03
N GLU A 381 -2.09 3.94 17.83
CA GLU A 381 -0.72 3.76 17.36
C GLU A 381 -0.61 2.53 16.45
N ASP A 382 0.12 2.71 15.35
CA ASP A 382 0.36 1.67 14.37
C ASP A 382 1.52 0.77 14.82
N GLU A 383 1.29 -0.54 14.75
CA GLU A 383 2.26 -1.56 15.13
C GLU A 383 2.69 -2.40 13.92
N HIS A 384 2.17 -2.09 12.73
CA HIS A 384 2.43 -2.79 11.47
C HIS A 384 2.99 -1.84 10.39
N GLY A 385 2.52 -0.60 10.33
CA GLY A 385 2.96 0.42 9.38
C GLY A 385 2.14 0.54 8.10
N HIS A 386 1.15 -0.34 7.88
CA HIS A 386 0.30 -0.29 6.68
C HIS A 386 -0.63 0.94 6.72
N GLY A 387 -1.31 1.17 7.85
CA GLY A 387 -2.16 2.35 8.01
C GLY A 387 -1.38 3.67 7.96
N THR A 388 -0.15 3.70 8.48
CA THR A 388 0.77 4.83 8.33
C THR A 388 1.11 5.11 6.86
N HIS A 389 1.37 4.07 6.07
CA HIS A 389 1.64 4.20 4.62
C HIS A 389 0.44 4.73 3.85
N VAL A 390 -0.73 4.14 4.09
CA VAL A 390 -2.00 4.55 3.48
C VAL A 390 -2.34 6.01 3.81
N ALA A 391 -2.09 6.45 5.05
CA ALA A 391 -2.32 7.82 5.47
C ALA A 391 -1.45 8.83 4.72
N GLY A 392 -0.17 8.52 4.51
CA GLY A 392 0.75 9.39 3.76
C GLY A 392 0.30 9.62 2.32
N ILE A 393 -0.13 8.57 1.62
CA ILE A 393 -0.62 8.69 0.24
C ILE A 393 -1.82 9.64 0.17
N ALA A 394 -2.75 9.51 1.11
CA ALA A 394 -3.96 10.34 1.13
C ALA A 394 -3.64 11.81 1.45
N SER A 395 -2.77 12.08 2.43
CA SER A 395 -2.70 13.40 3.05
C SER A 395 -1.41 13.75 3.82
N ALA A 396 -0.24 13.18 3.46
CA ALA A 396 1.05 13.64 3.99
C ALA A 396 1.24 15.16 3.88
N ILE A 397 2.06 15.73 4.78
CA ILE A 397 2.32 17.17 4.83
C ILE A 397 3.13 17.57 3.61
N THR A 398 2.45 18.15 2.62
CA THR A 398 3.13 18.53 1.38
C THR A 398 3.82 19.89 1.45
N ASN A 399 4.96 20.02 0.77
CA ASN A 399 5.82 21.19 0.69
C ASN A 399 6.55 21.56 1.99
N ASN A 400 6.99 20.56 2.75
CA ASN A 400 7.79 20.71 3.96
C ASN A 400 9.30 20.47 3.75
N HIS A 401 9.75 20.08 2.55
CA HIS A 401 11.11 19.65 2.21
C HIS A 401 11.52 18.24 2.65
N ASP A 402 10.63 17.52 3.32
CA ASP A 402 10.90 16.22 3.91
C ASP A 402 9.95 15.19 3.30
N GLY A 403 10.35 13.94 3.18
CA GLY A 403 9.39 12.88 2.91
C GLY A 403 8.62 12.94 1.60
N VAL A 404 7.29 12.78 1.69
CA VAL A 404 6.40 12.58 0.52
C VAL A 404 5.26 13.59 0.48
N ALA A 405 4.82 13.95 -0.72
CA ALA A 405 3.59 14.69 -0.92
C ALA A 405 2.36 13.78 -0.79
N GLY A 406 1.34 14.20 -0.04
CA GLY A 406 0.03 13.56 -0.06
C GLY A 406 -0.82 14.06 -1.22
N VAL A 407 -1.82 13.26 -1.64
CA VAL A 407 -2.79 13.72 -2.65
C VAL A 407 -3.52 14.98 -2.21
N SER A 408 -3.87 15.08 -0.92
CA SER A 408 -4.60 16.20 -0.36
C SER A 408 -3.83 16.91 0.76
N TRP A 409 -3.30 18.11 0.50
CA TRP A 409 -2.32 18.75 1.38
C TRP A 409 -2.90 19.34 2.66
N HIS A 410 -4.19 19.64 2.70
CA HIS A 410 -4.82 20.37 3.83
C HIS A 410 -6.00 19.63 4.46
N ASN A 411 -6.36 18.47 3.93
CA ASN A 411 -7.32 17.60 4.57
C ASN A 411 -6.68 16.98 5.82
N PRO A 412 -7.40 16.89 6.95
CA PRO A 412 -6.88 16.26 8.15
C PRO A 412 -7.24 14.78 8.17
N ILE A 413 -6.53 14.00 8.97
CA ILE A 413 -6.68 12.54 9.06
C ILE A 413 -7.34 12.15 10.38
N LEU A 414 -8.35 11.27 10.33
CA LEU A 414 -8.84 10.54 11.50
C LEU A 414 -8.18 9.15 11.50
N ALA A 415 -7.38 8.86 12.53
CA ALA A 415 -6.65 7.60 12.66
C ALA A 415 -7.54 6.53 13.31
N VAL A 416 -7.89 5.47 12.58
CA VAL A 416 -8.77 4.41 13.10
C VAL A 416 -8.08 3.05 13.03
N LYS A 417 -7.57 2.60 14.17
CA LYS A 417 -7.00 1.26 14.35
C LYS A 417 -8.13 0.23 14.46
N ALA A 418 -8.41 -0.43 13.35
CA ALA A 418 -9.38 -1.52 13.20
C ALA A 418 -8.73 -2.86 12.81
N LEU A 419 -7.45 -2.81 12.40
CA LEU A 419 -6.55 -3.95 12.18
C LEU A 419 -5.46 -3.96 13.27
N ASP A 420 -5.00 -5.14 13.67
CA ASP A 420 -3.99 -5.31 14.71
C ASP A 420 -2.55 -5.28 14.14
N HIS A 421 -1.56 -5.68 14.95
CA HIS A 421 -0.14 -5.77 14.55
C HIS A 421 0.14 -6.70 13.37
N ASN A 422 -0.82 -7.55 13.01
CA ASN A 422 -0.78 -8.44 11.87
C ASN A 422 -1.50 -7.86 10.64
N ALA A 423 -2.02 -6.64 10.77
CA ALA A 423 -2.98 -6.05 9.86
C ALA A 423 -4.25 -6.90 9.69
N GLU A 424 -4.70 -7.56 10.77
CA GLU A 424 -5.94 -8.31 10.80
C GLU A 424 -6.99 -7.65 11.70
N GLY A 425 -8.23 -7.64 11.23
CA GLY A 425 -9.38 -7.10 11.92
C GLY A 425 -10.55 -8.06 11.87
N SER A 426 -11.52 -7.85 12.75
CA SER A 426 -12.80 -8.57 12.68
C SER A 426 -13.87 -7.68 12.06
N SER A 427 -14.93 -8.27 11.51
CA SER A 427 -16.08 -7.51 11.00
C SER A 427 -16.59 -6.49 12.02
N LEU A 428 -16.57 -6.87 13.30
CA LEU A 428 -16.90 -5.99 14.42
C LEU A 428 -15.94 -4.80 14.60
N SER A 429 -14.62 -5.02 14.56
CA SER A 429 -13.65 -3.93 14.80
C SER A 429 -13.72 -2.90 13.69
N ILE A 430 -13.87 -3.36 12.45
CA ILE A 430 -14.03 -2.48 11.29
C ILE A 430 -15.37 -1.74 11.34
N ALA A 431 -16.48 -2.42 11.62
CA ALA A 431 -17.79 -1.78 11.78
C ALA A 431 -17.79 -0.69 12.87
N LYS A 432 -17.13 -0.95 14.01
CA LYS A 432 -16.92 0.07 15.06
C LYS A 432 -16.09 1.24 14.56
N GLY A 433 -15.01 0.97 13.83
CA GLY A 433 -14.14 1.98 13.25
C GLY A 433 -14.88 2.92 12.29
N ILE A 434 -15.68 2.34 11.38
CA ILE A 434 -16.51 3.10 10.43
C ILE A 434 -17.49 4.01 11.16
N VAL A 435 -18.27 3.46 12.11
CA VAL A 435 -19.26 4.26 12.87
C VAL A 435 -18.58 5.39 13.64
N TRP A 436 -17.47 5.08 14.33
CA TRP A 436 -16.72 6.10 15.07
C TRP A 436 -16.21 7.22 14.16
N ALA A 437 -15.66 6.89 12.98
CA ALA A 437 -15.17 7.86 12.01
C ALA A 437 -16.28 8.82 11.56
N VAL A 438 -17.46 8.28 11.22
CA VAL A 438 -18.64 9.06 10.86
C VAL A 438 -19.04 9.99 12.00
N ASP A 439 -19.09 9.47 13.23
CA ASP A 439 -19.47 10.24 14.42
C ASP A 439 -18.47 11.35 14.78
N GLN A 440 -17.19 11.19 14.42
CA GLN A 440 -16.17 12.25 14.50
C GLN A 440 -16.17 13.21 13.31
N GLY A 441 -17.09 13.05 12.37
CA GLY A 441 -17.30 13.98 11.26
C GLY A 441 -16.44 13.72 10.03
N ALA A 442 -15.95 12.48 9.85
CA ALA A 442 -15.34 12.05 8.59
C ALA A 442 -16.21 12.43 7.39
N LYS A 443 -15.56 12.87 6.32
CA LYS A 443 -16.20 13.18 5.03
C LYS A 443 -15.87 12.18 3.94
N VAL A 444 -14.76 11.46 4.14
CA VAL A 444 -14.28 10.36 3.33
C VAL A 444 -13.76 9.29 4.28
N ILE A 445 -14.00 8.01 3.99
CA ILE A 445 -13.41 6.88 4.70
C ILE A 445 -12.68 6.03 3.67
N ASN A 446 -11.39 5.76 3.92
CA ASN A 446 -10.59 4.81 3.18
C ASN A 446 -10.54 3.47 3.90
N LEU A 447 -10.82 2.39 3.17
CA LEU A 447 -10.82 1.00 3.63
C LEU A 447 -9.86 0.19 2.75
N SER A 448 -8.56 0.27 3.04
CA SER A 448 -7.51 -0.51 2.38
C SER A 448 -7.42 -1.93 2.96
N LEU A 449 -8.58 -2.58 3.07
CA LEU A 449 -8.79 -3.89 3.70
C LEU A 449 -9.90 -4.63 2.97
N GLY A 450 -9.99 -5.94 3.15
CA GLY A 450 -11.11 -6.68 2.61
C GLY A 450 -11.01 -8.19 2.77
N ASP A 451 -12.13 -8.86 2.54
CA ASP A 451 -12.24 -10.31 2.49
C ASP A 451 -13.37 -10.72 1.54
N SER A 452 -13.37 -11.97 1.10
CA SER A 452 -14.38 -12.56 0.21
C SER A 452 -15.76 -12.76 0.86
N HIS A 453 -15.88 -12.55 2.18
CA HIS A 453 -17.10 -12.78 2.94
C HIS A 453 -17.97 -11.51 3.11
N ASP A 454 -19.25 -11.66 2.77
CA ASP A 454 -20.28 -10.65 3.08
C ASP A 454 -20.70 -10.77 4.55
N SER A 455 -20.59 -9.67 5.30
CA SER A 455 -20.93 -9.60 6.72
C SER A 455 -22.03 -8.58 6.97
N ASN A 456 -23.08 -9.00 7.67
CA ASN A 456 -24.23 -8.12 7.92
C ASN A 456 -23.86 -6.92 8.81
N ILE A 457 -23.05 -7.12 9.85
CA ILE A 457 -22.61 -6.01 10.71
C ILE A 457 -21.76 -5.00 9.95
N MET A 458 -20.92 -5.47 9.01
CA MET A 458 -20.12 -4.62 8.14
C MET A 458 -21.01 -3.81 7.22
N TYR A 459 -21.96 -4.48 6.54
CA TYR A 459 -22.89 -3.82 5.62
C TYR A 459 -23.72 -2.74 6.30
N GLU A 460 -24.17 -2.97 7.54
CA GLU A 460 -24.89 -1.94 8.31
C GLU A 460 -24.04 -0.72 8.64
N ALA A 461 -22.75 -0.91 8.96
CA ALA A 461 -21.85 0.20 9.21
C ALA A 461 -21.57 1.01 7.93
N ILE A 462 -21.39 0.31 6.79
CA ILE A 462 -21.26 0.92 5.46
C ILE A 462 -22.52 1.72 5.11
N LYS A 463 -23.71 1.13 5.30
CA LYS A 463 -25.00 1.80 5.08
C LYS A 463 -25.17 3.02 5.96
N TYR A 464 -24.83 2.92 7.24
CA TYR A 464 -24.87 4.05 8.15
C TYR A 464 -23.99 5.21 7.66
N ALA A 465 -22.75 4.93 7.28
CA ALA A 465 -21.83 5.94 6.77
C ALA A 465 -22.34 6.58 5.47
N TYR A 466 -22.83 5.76 4.54
CA TYR A 466 -23.43 6.23 3.29
C TYR A 466 -24.63 7.16 3.54
N ASP A 467 -25.55 6.76 4.42
CA ASP A 467 -26.74 7.55 4.77
C ASP A 467 -26.38 8.84 5.54
N GLN A 468 -25.19 8.90 6.16
CA GLN A 468 -24.62 10.11 6.76
C GLN A 468 -23.80 10.96 5.77
N ASP A 469 -23.91 10.70 4.46
CA ASP A 469 -23.28 11.47 3.40
C ASP A 469 -21.74 11.45 3.46
N VAL A 470 -21.20 10.27 3.78
CA VAL A 470 -19.77 9.98 3.77
C VAL A 470 -19.42 9.23 2.48
N VAL A 471 -18.29 9.61 1.86
CA VAL A 471 -17.73 8.95 0.69
C VAL A 471 -16.91 7.75 1.17
N LEU A 472 -17.23 6.55 0.70
CA LEU A 472 -16.60 5.30 1.09
C LEU A 472 -15.77 4.76 -0.07
N ILE A 473 -14.50 4.49 0.18
CA ILE A 473 -13.55 4.04 -0.83
C ILE A 473 -12.85 2.81 -0.30
N ALA A 474 -12.81 1.75 -1.09
CA ALA A 474 -12.16 0.52 -0.70
C ALA A 474 -11.31 -0.04 -1.85
N ALA A 475 -10.23 -0.70 -1.48
CA ALA A 475 -9.36 -1.40 -2.41
C ALA A 475 -10.07 -2.65 -2.99
N SER A 476 -9.74 -3.08 -4.20
CA SER A 476 -10.45 -4.21 -4.86
C SER A 476 -10.01 -5.61 -4.41
N GLY A 477 -8.81 -5.72 -3.83
CA GLY A 477 -8.14 -6.96 -3.50
C GLY A 477 -6.91 -7.20 -4.37
N ASN A 478 -5.96 -7.99 -3.87
CA ASN A 478 -4.66 -8.22 -4.51
C ASN A 478 -4.52 -9.65 -5.05
N ASP A 479 -5.66 -10.29 -5.33
CA ASP A 479 -5.70 -11.69 -5.70
C ASP A 479 -5.77 -12.02 -7.18
N ASN A 480 -5.77 -11.00 -8.02
CA ASN A 480 -6.01 -11.14 -9.45
C ASN A 480 -7.12 -12.16 -9.75
N VAL A 481 -8.22 -12.07 -9.02
CA VAL A 481 -9.44 -12.83 -9.26
C VAL A 481 -10.57 -11.89 -9.61
N ASP A 482 -11.65 -12.47 -10.16
CA ASP A 482 -12.91 -11.79 -10.39
C ASP A 482 -13.92 -11.93 -9.23
N THR A 483 -13.53 -12.66 -8.18
CA THR A 483 -14.30 -12.80 -6.95
C THR A 483 -14.41 -11.44 -6.25
N PRO A 484 -15.63 -10.93 -6.00
CA PRO A 484 -15.80 -9.68 -5.28
C PRO A 484 -15.29 -9.77 -3.83
N MET A 485 -14.60 -8.72 -3.39
CA MET A 485 -14.14 -8.55 -2.01
C MET A 485 -14.98 -7.49 -1.29
N TYR A 486 -15.33 -7.73 -0.03
CA TYR A 486 -16.07 -6.81 0.82
C TYR A 486 -15.11 -6.08 1.77
N PRO A 487 -15.34 -4.79 2.07
CA PRO A 487 -16.54 -4.01 1.76
C PRO A 487 -16.59 -3.41 0.34
N ALA A 488 -15.55 -3.58 -0.48
CA ALA A 488 -15.47 -2.94 -1.80
C ALA A 488 -16.66 -3.26 -2.70
N ALA A 489 -17.09 -4.52 -2.74
CA ALA A 489 -18.20 -4.98 -3.58
C ALA A 489 -19.60 -4.48 -3.17
N TYR A 490 -19.75 -3.73 -2.07
CA TYR A 490 -21.02 -3.12 -1.72
C TYR A 490 -21.32 -1.93 -2.63
N ASP A 491 -22.57 -1.81 -3.11
CA ASP A 491 -23.02 -0.74 -4.02
C ASP A 491 -22.76 0.69 -3.49
N GLU A 492 -22.65 0.84 -2.16
CA GLU A 492 -22.40 2.11 -1.47
C GLU A 492 -20.92 2.54 -1.45
N VAL A 493 -20.02 1.64 -1.84
CA VAL A 493 -18.57 1.79 -1.74
C VAL A 493 -17.98 1.90 -3.14
N LEU A 494 -17.09 2.88 -3.34
CA LEU A 494 -16.36 3.03 -4.58
C LEU A 494 -15.13 2.11 -4.56
N THR A 495 -15.12 1.11 -5.43
CA THR A 495 -14.05 0.11 -5.52
C THR A 495 -12.89 0.57 -6.41
N VAL A 496 -11.67 0.40 -5.91
CA VAL A 496 -10.44 0.88 -6.58
C VAL A 496 -9.51 -0.27 -6.95
N ALA A 497 -9.28 -0.44 -8.26
CA ALA A 497 -8.25 -1.30 -8.81
C ALA A 497 -6.89 -0.59 -8.90
N ALA A 498 -5.80 -1.35 -9.01
CA ALA A 498 -4.44 -0.83 -9.08
C ALA A 498 -3.87 -0.83 -10.51
N VAL A 499 -3.14 0.24 -10.85
CA VAL A 499 -2.33 0.34 -12.07
C VAL A 499 -0.87 0.64 -11.75
N ASP A 500 0.01 0.32 -12.70
CA ASP A 500 1.44 0.63 -12.67
C ASP A 500 1.78 1.98 -13.34
N ALA A 501 3.07 2.30 -13.39
CA ALA A 501 3.60 3.51 -14.02
C ALA A 501 3.44 3.55 -15.55
N PHE A 502 2.98 2.46 -16.16
CA PHE A 502 2.68 2.37 -17.60
C PHE A 502 1.19 2.46 -17.88
N ARG A 503 0.36 2.67 -16.84
CA ARG A 503 -1.11 2.63 -16.92
C ARG A 503 -1.63 1.25 -17.34
N GLU A 504 -0.87 0.20 -17.05
CA GLU A 504 -1.34 -1.17 -17.16
C GLU A 504 -1.91 -1.61 -15.80
N ARG A 505 -2.87 -2.53 -15.81
CA ARG A 505 -3.42 -3.06 -14.56
C ARG A 505 -2.34 -3.86 -13.85
N ALA A 506 -2.13 -3.56 -12.57
CA ALA A 506 -1.18 -4.28 -11.75
C ALA A 506 -1.52 -5.78 -11.73
N VAL A 507 -0.49 -6.60 -11.82
CA VAL A 507 -0.51 -8.07 -11.84
C VAL A 507 -1.37 -8.69 -10.74
N PHE A 508 -1.37 -8.07 -9.56
CA PHE A 508 -2.09 -8.54 -8.38
C PHE A 508 -3.52 -7.99 -8.30
N SER A 509 -3.86 -6.89 -8.99
CA SER A 509 -5.15 -6.23 -8.79
C SER A 509 -6.32 -7.16 -9.09
N ASN A 510 -7.30 -7.29 -8.19
CA ASN A 510 -8.57 -7.90 -8.53
C ASN A 510 -9.27 -7.12 -9.65
N PHE A 511 -10.15 -7.82 -10.36
CA PHE A 511 -10.88 -7.30 -11.51
C PHE A 511 -12.33 -7.79 -11.44
N GLY A 512 -13.20 -7.34 -12.34
CA GLY A 512 -14.59 -7.76 -12.39
C GLY A 512 -15.56 -6.58 -12.49
N ASN A 513 -16.85 -6.89 -12.61
CA ASN A 513 -17.89 -5.86 -12.75
C ASN A 513 -18.13 -5.04 -11.46
N HIS A 514 -17.41 -5.34 -10.39
CA HIS A 514 -17.45 -4.62 -9.12
C HIS A 514 -16.39 -3.51 -9.04
N ILE A 515 -15.48 -3.41 -10.02
CA ILE A 515 -14.49 -2.32 -10.08
C ILE A 515 -15.18 -1.04 -10.55
N ASP A 516 -15.02 0.08 -9.83
CA ASP A 516 -15.54 1.39 -10.25
C ASP A 516 -14.49 2.21 -11.00
N VAL A 517 -13.26 2.27 -10.50
CA VAL A 517 -12.15 3.04 -11.07
C VAL A 517 -10.82 2.36 -10.79
N SER A 518 -9.75 2.86 -11.40
CA SER A 518 -8.38 2.48 -11.06
C SER A 518 -7.52 3.67 -10.64
N ALA A 519 -6.46 3.39 -9.88
CA ALA A 519 -5.48 4.38 -9.45
C ALA A 519 -4.07 3.74 -9.29
N PRO A 520 -3.00 4.54 -9.27
CA PRO A 520 -1.63 4.03 -9.05
C PRO A 520 -1.51 3.19 -7.78
N GLY A 521 -0.98 1.97 -7.90
CA GLY A 521 -0.86 1.05 -6.78
C GLY A 521 0.35 0.14 -6.80
N GLU A 522 1.33 0.33 -7.68
CA GLU A 522 2.57 -0.46 -7.74
C GLU A 522 3.76 0.46 -7.47
N HIS A 523 4.74 0.07 -6.65
CA HIS A 523 5.90 0.92 -6.32
C HIS A 523 5.52 2.33 -5.85
N ILE A 524 4.65 2.40 -4.84
CA ILE A 524 4.16 3.66 -4.28
C ILE A 524 4.97 4.01 -3.03
N PRO A 525 5.75 5.12 -3.04
CA PRO A 525 6.46 5.58 -1.86
C PRO A 525 5.48 6.25 -0.88
N SER A 526 5.62 5.97 0.41
CA SER A 526 4.89 6.68 1.45
C SER A 526 5.57 6.56 2.82
N THR A 527 5.00 7.25 3.80
CA THR A 527 5.38 7.26 5.21
C THR A 527 5.30 5.88 5.84
N TYR A 528 6.18 5.59 6.80
CA TYR A 528 6.26 4.32 7.51
C TYR A 528 6.77 4.52 8.94
N LEU A 529 6.57 3.53 9.80
CA LEU A 529 6.87 3.64 11.24
C LEU A 529 8.28 4.18 11.52
N GLY A 530 8.41 5.01 12.54
CA GLY A 530 9.70 5.50 13.01
C GLY A 530 10.34 6.52 12.08
N ASN A 531 9.53 7.42 11.49
CA ASN A 531 9.97 8.46 10.56
C ASN A 531 10.68 7.92 9.31
N GLN A 532 10.30 6.71 8.88
CA GLN A 532 10.88 6.08 7.70
C GLN A 532 9.94 6.18 6.50
N TYR A 533 10.46 5.88 5.31
CA TYR A 533 9.69 5.86 4.08
C TYR A 533 9.98 4.58 3.34
N VAL A 534 8.93 3.98 2.77
CA VAL A 534 9.03 2.68 2.09
C VAL A 534 8.20 2.67 0.82
N MET A 535 8.64 1.86 -0.12
CA MET A 535 7.85 1.50 -1.30
C MET A 535 6.93 0.34 -0.96
N MET A 536 5.65 0.49 -1.30
CA MET A 536 4.68 -0.61 -1.24
C MET A 536 3.86 -0.65 -2.51
N SER A 537 3.46 -1.85 -2.86
CA SER A 537 2.49 -2.12 -3.92
C SER A 537 1.17 -2.59 -3.31
N GLY A 538 0.09 -2.64 -4.08
CA GLY A 538 -1.22 -3.09 -3.64
C GLY A 538 -2.35 -2.15 -4.05
N THR A 539 -3.55 -2.70 -4.18
CA THR A 539 -4.80 -1.93 -4.28
C THR A 539 -5.06 -1.12 -3.01
N SER A 540 -4.50 -1.55 -1.87
CA SER A 540 -4.37 -0.77 -0.64
C SER A 540 -3.67 0.58 -0.82
N MET A 541 -2.73 0.69 -1.77
CA MET A 541 -2.02 1.93 -2.10
C MET A 541 -2.76 2.72 -3.18
N ALA A 542 -3.58 2.06 -4.01
CA ALA A 542 -4.45 2.72 -4.99
C ALA A 542 -5.63 3.46 -4.33
N ALA A 543 -6.33 2.81 -3.39
CA ALA A 543 -7.48 3.37 -2.69
C ALA A 543 -7.25 4.77 -2.05
N PRO A 544 -6.15 5.03 -1.31
CA PRO A 544 -5.92 6.34 -0.70
C PRO A 544 -5.68 7.47 -1.70
N HIS A 545 -5.28 7.18 -2.94
CA HIS A 545 -5.26 8.21 -3.99
C HIS A 545 -6.66 8.73 -4.30
N VAL A 546 -7.62 7.80 -4.42
CA VAL A 546 -9.03 8.13 -4.65
C VAL A 546 -9.62 8.81 -3.41
N ALA A 547 -9.22 8.40 -2.20
CA ALA A 547 -9.66 9.04 -0.97
C ALA A 547 -9.19 10.49 -0.85
N GLY A 548 -7.92 10.75 -1.18
CA GLY A 548 -7.40 12.11 -1.29
C GLY A 548 -8.15 12.94 -2.34
N MET A 549 -8.40 12.37 -3.53
CA MET A 549 -9.18 13.03 -4.59
C MET A 549 -10.60 13.39 -4.14
N ALA A 550 -11.30 12.48 -3.47
CA ALA A 550 -12.62 12.75 -2.88
C ALA A 550 -12.55 13.88 -1.84
N GLY A 551 -11.49 13.89 -1.02
CA GLY A 551 -11.20 14.98 -0.08
C GLY A 551 -11.03 16.33 -0.79
N LEU A 552 -10.31 16.37 -1.91
CA LEU A 552 -10.14 17.58 -2.73
C LEU A 552 -11.47 18.06 -3.35
N ILE A 553 -12.27 17.15 -3.92
CA ILE A 553 -13.59 17.46 -4.50
C ILE A 553 -14.50 18.11 -3.45
N ARG A 554 -14.64 17.49 -2.27
CA ARG A 554 -15.45 18.04 -1.17
C ARG A 554 -14.85 19.32 -0.59
N SER A 555 -13.53 19.50 -0.69
CA SER A 555 -12.88 20.74 -0.29
C SER A 555 -13.24 21.90 -1.23
N VAL A 556 -13.37 21.66 -2.54
CA VAL A 556 -13.87 22.67 -3.49
C VAL A 556 -15.34 22.97 -3.23
N ASN A 557 -16.19 21.94 -3.17
CA ASN A 557 -17.62 22.08 -2.92
C ASN A 557 -18.12 21.16 -1.79
N PRO A 558 -18.19 21.67 -0.54
CA PRO A 558 -18.63 20.87 0.62
C PRO A 558 -20.12 20.51 0.64
N SER A 559 -20.92 21.01 -0.31
CA SER A 559 -22.36 20.72 -0.37
C SER A 559 -22.71 19.52 -1.25
N LEU A 560 -21.70 18.93 -1.93
CA LEU A 560 -21.89 17.73 -2.74
C LEU A 560 -22.24 16.53 -1.86
N THR A 561 -23.20 15.75 -2.32
CA THR A 561 -23.48 14.45 -1.72
C THR A 561 -22.41 13.43 -2.08
N ASN A 562 -22.31 12.34 -1.32
CA ASN A 562 -21.43 11.22 -1.66
C ASN A 562 -21.68 10.66 -3.07
N GLU A 563 -22.94 10.51 -3.48
CA GLU A 563 -23.32 10.10 -4.85
C GLU A 563 -22.79 11.06 -5.91
N GLU A 564 -22.90 12.38 -5.68
CA GLU A 564 -22.39 13.39 -6.62
C GLU A 564 -20.86 13.33 -6.72
N VAL A 565 -20.17 13.07 -5.60
CA VAL A 565 -18.71 12.86 -5.59
C VAL A 565 -18.32 11.62 -6.39
N TYR A 566 -19.00 10.48 -6.19
CA TYR A 566 -18.76 9.26 -6.97
C TYR A 566 -18.96 9.50 -8.47
N ASP A 567 -20.02 10.23 -8.82
CA ASP A 567 -20.34 10.57 -10.21
C ASP A 567 -19.25 11.42 -10.87
N ILE A 568 -18.71 12.41 -10.15
CA ILE A 568 -17.60 13.25 -10.64
C ILE A 568 -16.36 12.40 -10.85
N ILE A 569 -15.99 11.58 -9.86
CA ILE A 569 -14.82 10.69 -9.96
C ILE A 569 -14.93 9.82 -11.21
N LYS A 570 -16.03 9.07 -11.36
CA LYS A 570 -16.24 8.15 -12.49
C LYS A 570 -16.30 8.84 -13.87
N LYS A 571 -16.84 10.06 -13.96
CA LYS A 571 -16.91 10.82 -15.24
C LYS A 571 -15.58 11.46 -15.62
N SER A 572 -14.74 11.74 -14.63
CA SER A 572 -13.48 12.44 -14.82
C SER A 572 -12.31 11.53 -15.22
N CYS A 573 -12.45 10.21 -15.12
CA CYS A 573 -11.38 9.26 -15.40
C CYS A 573 -10.75 9.41 -16.81
N ASP A 574 -9.50 8.97 -16.92
CA ASP A 574 -8.87 8.61 -18.18
C ASP A 574 -9.28 7.18 -18.54
N ASP A 575 -10.10 7.03 -19.58
CA ASP A 575 -10.54 5.73 -20.13
C ASP A 575 -9.31 4.90 -20.56
N LEU A 576 -9.11 3.76 -19.91
CA LEU A 576 -8.06 2.78 -20.19
C LEU A 576 -8.70 1.48 -20.70
N GLY A 577 -7.94 0.63 -21.38
CA GLY A 577 -8.46 -0.67 -21.83
C GLY A 577 -9.52 -0.56 -22.94
N GLU A 578 -10.68 -1.19 -22.74
CA GLU A 578 -11.78 -1.14 -23.70
C GLU A 578 -12.60 0.13 -23.48
N SER A 579 -12.91 0.87 -24.56
CA SER A 579 -13.55 2.17 -24.39
C SER A 579 -14.87 2.11 -23.61
N GLY A 580 -14.93 2.90 -22.55
CA GLY A 580 -16.06 2.98 -21.63
C GLY A 580 -15.78 2.20 -20.35
N TYR A 581 -16.83 1.64 -19.75
CA TYR A 581 -16.65 0.79 -18.59
C TYR A 581 -16.06 -0.55 -19.01
N ASP A 582 -15.02 -1.01 -18.32
CA ASP A 582 -14.55 -2.39 -18.41
C ASP A 582 -14.24 -3.02 -17.04
N PRO A 583 -14.22 -4.36 -16.93
CA PRO A 583 -13.99 -5.04 -15.65
C PRO A 583 -12.57 -4.88 -15.07
N TYR A 584 -11.61 -4.35 -15.82
CA TYR A 584 -10.20 -4.28 -15.40
C TYR A 584 -9.84 -2.91 -14.83
N PHE A 585 -10.37 -1.84 -15.42
CA PHE A 585 -10.09 -0.46 -15.03
C PHE A 585 -11.35 0.28 -14.53
N GLY A 586 -12.51 -0.37 -14.55
CA GLY A 586 -13.79 0.28 -14.23
C GLY A 586 -14.10 1.36 -15.26
N HIS A 587 -14.32 2.59 -14.78
CA HIS A 587 -14.48 3.78 -15.61
C HIS A 587 -13.14 4.36 -16.13
N GLY A 588 -12.01 3.80 -15.72
CA GLY A 588 -10.66 4.24 -16.06
C GLY A 588 -9.86 4.73 -14.86
N GLU A 589 -8.64 5.20 -15.14
CA GLU A 589 -7.75 5.76 -14.13
C GLU A 589 -8.23 7.13 -13.67
N ILE A 590 -8.19 7.40 -12.36
CA ILE A 590 -8.57 8.69 -11.80
C ILE A 590 -7.76 9.87 -12.38
N ASN A 591 -8.42 11.01 -12.57
CA ASN A 591 -7.78 12.23 -13.07
C ASN A 591 -8.20 13.43 -12.22
N LEU A 592 -7.31 13.87 -11.33
CA LEU A 592 -7.62 14.90 -10.34
C LEU A 592 -7.93 16.25 -11.01
N ARG A 593 -7.16 16.61 -12.06
CA ARG A 593 -7.38 17.86 -12.79
C ARG A 593 -8.79 17.93 -13.36
N LYS A 594 -9.20 16.90 -14.13
CA LYS A 594 -10.53 16.87 -14.74
C LYS A 594 -11.64 16.94 -13.70
N ALA A 595 -11.50 16.23 -12.57
CA ALA A 595 -12.50 16.22 -11.52
C ALA A 595 -12.68 17.59 -10.84
N LEU A 596 -11.58 18.29 -10.55
CA LEU A 596 -11.67 19.61 -9.91
C LEU A 596 -12.10 20.69 -10.90
N GLU A 597 -11.73 20.59 -12.18
CA GLU A 597 -12.19 21.49 -13.24
C GLU A 597 -13.72 21.38 -13.48
N GLU A 598 -14.34 20.21 -13.26
CA GLU A 598 -15.79 20.01 -13.36
C GLU A 598 -16.58 20.85 -12.33
N LEU A 599 -15.92 21.32 -11.26
CA LEU A 599 -16.52 22.07 -10.17
C LEU A 599 -16.45 23.60 -10.34
N LEU A 600 -15.78 24.09 -11.39
CA LEU A 600 -15.60 25.51 -11.70
C LEU A 600 -16.65 26.02 -12.71
#